data_AF-A0A526YHG0-F1
#
_entry.id   AF-A0A526YHG0-F1
#
_cell.length_a   1.000
_cell.length_b   1.000
_cell.length_c   1.000
_cell.angle_alpha   90.00
_cell.angle_beta   90.00
_cell.angle_gamma   90.00
#
_symmetry.space_group_name_H-M   'P 1'
#
loop_
_entity.id
_entity.type
_entity.pdbx_description
1 polymer ?
#
loop_
_entity_poly.entity_id
_entity_poly.type
_entity_poly.pdbx_seq_one_letter_code
_entity_poly.pdbx_strand_id
1 'polypeptide(L)'
;LSGAAEPFGPRMEALLFAAARSDHVEQVIRPAVERGSIVLCDRFMDSSRVYQGVTGGLDPAFMDALEKVAINGMVPDMTLIFDIDPAEGLRRATARRGTDAGADRFEKETLDIH
;
A
#
# COMPACT_ATOMS: atom_id res chain seq x y z
N LEU A 1 -7.44 2.83 4.74
CA LEU A 1 -8.68 2.12 4.33
C LEU A 1 -9.09 1.00 5.30
N SER A 2 -8.27 0.60 6.29
CA SER A 2 -8.68 -0.23 7.46
C SER A 2 -9.56 -1.47 7.16
N GLY A 3 -9.44 -2.04 5.96
CA GLY A 3 -10.26 -3.16 5.49
C GLY A 3 -11.71 -2.83 5.07
N ALA A 4 -12.17 -1.58 5.18
CA ALA A 4 -13.55 -1.21 4.81
C ALA A 4 -13.86 -1.40 3.31
N ALA A 5 -12.82 -1.45 2.47
CA ALA A 5 -12.93 -1.66 1.04
C ALA A 5 -13.06 -3.14 0.63
N GLU A 6 -12.71 -4.07 1.52
CA GLU A 6 -12.61 -5.51 1.25
C GLU A 6 -13.92 -6.11 0.70
N PRO A 7 -15.12 -5.79 1.22
CA PRO A 7 -16.38 -6.36 0.71
C PRO A 7 -16.72 -5.94 -0.72
N PHE A 8 -16.11 -4.88 -1.24
CA PHE A 8 -16.38 -4.37 -2.59
C PHE A 8 -15.50 -5.00 -3.68
N GLY A 9 -14.62 -5.93 -3.28
CA GLY A 9 -13.74 -6.67 -4.19
C GLY A 9 -12.47 -5.91 -4.61
N PRO A 10 -11.52 -6.64 -5.23
CA PRO A 10 -10.15 -6.14 -5.45
C PRO A 10 -10.08 -4.89 -6.34
N ARG A 11 -10.97 -4.79 -7.33
CA ARG A 11 -11.03 -3.63 -8.24
C ARG A 11 -11.43 -2.35 -7.52
N MET A 12 -12.46 -2.42 -6.66
CA MET A 12 -12.91 -1.26 -5.89
C MET A 12 -11.87 -0.87 -4.83
N GLU A 13 -11.28 -1.87 -4.19
CA GLU A 13 -10.18 -1.65 -3.27
C GLU A 13 -9.01 -0.92 -3.95
N ALA A 14 -8.57 -1.37 -5.14
CA ALA A 14 -7.53 -0.71 -5.92
C ALA A 14 -7.87 0.75 -6.26
N LEU A 15 -9.11 1.03 -6.65
CA LEU A 15 -9.60 2.39 -6.92
C LEU A 15 -9.52 3.28 -5.68
N LEU A 16 -9.98 2.77 -4.53
CA LEU A 16 -9.95 3.53 -3.27
C LEU A 16 -8.52 3.78 -2.80
N PHE A 17 -7.61 2.81 -2.95
CA PHE A 17 -6.19 3.02 -2.66
C PHE A 17 -5.55 4.02 -3.62
N ALA A 18 -5.90 3.99 -4.91
CA ALA A 18 -5.43 4.97 -5.89
C ALA A 18 -5.91 6.39 -5.54
N ALA A 19 -7.18 6.55 -5.17
CA ALA A 19 -7.74 7.82 -4.74
C ALA A 19 -7.06 8.36 -3.47
N ALA A 20 -6.90 7.51 -2.45
CA ALA A 20 -6.20 7.89 -1.21
C ALA A 20 -4.74 8.28 -1.46
N ARG A 21 -4.04 7.59 -2.38
CA ARG A 21 -2.67 7.93 -2.75
C ARG A 21 -2.60 9.25 -3.50
N SER A 22 -3.50 9.49 -4.44
CA SER A 22 -3.55 10.77 -5.18
C SER A 22 -3.74 11.94 -4.23
N ASP A 23 -4.66 11.82 -3.27
CA ASP A 23 -4.86 12.85 -2.24
C ASP A 23 -3.59 13.06 -1.39
N HIS A 24 -2.98 11.97 -0.91
CA HIS A 24 -1.76 12.05 -0.11
C HIS A 24 -0.58 12.67 -0.88
N VAL A 25 -0.44 12.34 -2.16
CA VAL A 25 0.58 12.92 -3.05
C VAL A 25 0.39 14.42 -3.19
N GLU A 26 -0.80 14.86 -3.56
CA GLU A 26 -1.06 16.28 -3.89
C GLU A 26 -1.15 17.17 -2.65
N GLN A 27 -1.67 16.65 -1.52
CA GLN A 27 -1.90 17.46 -0.32
C GLN A 27 -0.71 17.46 0.66
N VAL A 28 0.14 16.43 0.64
CA VAL A 28 1.21 16.26 1.65
C VAL A 28 2.58 16.09 1.00
N ILE A 29 2.74 15.11 0.11
CA ILE A 29 4.08 14.73 -0.39
C ILE A 29 4.64 15.80 -1.32
N ARG A 30 3.89 16.18 -2.37
CA ARG A 30 4.34 17.15 -3.37
C ARG A 30 4.65 18.51 -2.73
N PRO A 31 3.77 19.12 -1.90
CA PRO A 31 4.10 20.38 -1.25
C PRO A 31 5.34 20.28 -0.34
N ALA A 32 5.55 19.14 0.33
CA ALA A 32 6.72 18.93 1.19
C ALA A 32 8.03 18.81 0.40
N VAL A 33 8.01 18.13 -0.74
CA VAL A 33 9.17 18.01 -1.62
C VAL A 33 9.49 19.34 -2.31
N GLU A 34 8.47 20.07 -2.79
CA GLU A 34 8.65 21.37 -3.45
C GLU A 34 9.30 22.43 -2.53
N ARG A 35 9.06 22.35 -1.21
CA ARG A 35 9.75 23.17 -0.19
C ARG A 35 11.09 22.62 0.28
N GLY A 36 11.62 21.59 -0.38
CA GLY A 36 12.94 21.00 -0.11
C GLY A 36 13.01 20.08 1.11
N SER A 37 11.89 19.53 1.58
CA SER A 37 11.90 18.56 2.67
C SER A 37 12.11 17.13 2.18
N ILE A 38 12.77 16.32 3.01
CA ILE A 38 12.80 14.87 2.86
C ILE A 38 11.48 14.30 3.37
N VAL A 39 10.80 13.50 2.55
CA VAL A 39 9.58 12.79 2.92
C VAL A 39 9.92 11.31 3.12
N LEU A 40 9.69 10.81 4.33
CA LEU A 40 9.72 9.38 4.62
C LEU A 40 8.29 8.86 4.59
N CYS A 41 7.97 8.01 3.60
CA CYS A 41 6.65 7.46 3.41
C CYS A 41 6.67 5.95 3.69
N ASP A 42 5.90 5.51 4.68
CA ASP A 42 5.69 4.09 4.93
C ASP A 42 4.68 3.55 3.90
N ARG A 43 5.20 2.77 2.95
CA ARG A 43 4.54 2.23 1.75
C ARG A 43 4.14 3.30 0.73
N PHE A 44 4.30 2.94 -0.56
CA PHE A 44 3.89 3.78 -1.69
C PHE A 44 3.28 2.92 -2.81
N MET A 45 3.67 3.13 -4.07
CA MET A 45 3.12 2.43 -5.24
C MET A 45 3.45 0.93 -5.26
N ASP A 46 4.64 0.54 -4.79
CA ASP A 46 5.11 -0.86 -4.83
C ASP A 46 4.18 -1.81 -4.07
N SER A 47 3.60 -1.34 -2.95
CA SER A 47 2.64 -2.14 -2.18
C SER A 47 1.34 -2.40 -2.95
N SER A 48 0.85 -1.44 -3.74
CA SER A 48 -0.40 -1.65 -4.51
C SER A 48 -0.22 -2.65 -5.66
N ARG A 49 0.98 -2.71 -6.25
CA ARG A 49 1.29 -3.71 -7.28
C ARG A 49 1.22 -5.14 -6.73
N VAL A 50 1.69 -5.35 -5.50
CA VAL A 50 1.66 -6.66 -4.85
C VAL A 50 0.23 -7.03 -4.42
N TYR A 51 -0.40 -6.21 -3.58
CA TYR A 51 -1.65 -6.57 -2.90
C TYR A 51 -2.92 -6.47 -3.76
N GLN A 52 -2.96 -5.54 -4.71
CA GLN A 52 -4.11 -5.40 -5.59
C GLN A 52 -3.83 -5.92 -7.00
N GLY A 53 -2.59 -5.83 -7.46
CA GLY A 53 -2.18 -6.40 -8.75
C GLY A 53 -2.05 -7.92 -8.70
N VAL A 54 -0.97 -8.41 -8.07
CA VAL A 54 -0.61 -9.83 -8.10
C VAL A 54 -1.60 -10.69 -7.32
N THR A 55 -1.89 -10.34 -6.06
CA THR A 55 -2.77 -11.16 -5.21
C THR A 55 -4.25 -10.91 -5.49
N GLY A 56 -4.61 -9.72 -5.96
CA GLY A 56 -5.98 -9.37 -6.38
C GLY A 56 -6.38 -9.87 -7.77
N GLY A 57 -5.44 -10.43 -8.55
CA GLY A 57 -5.68 -10.95 -9.89
C GLY A 57 -6.17 -9.89 -10.89
N LEU A 58 -5.79 -8.63 -10.71
CA LEU A 58 -6.23 -7.54 -11.56
C LEU A 58 -5.39 -7.45 -12.84
N ASP A 59 -6.03 -7.03 -13.92
CA ASP A 59 -5.38 -6.78 -15.21
C ASP A 59 -4.22 -5.78 -15.05
N PRO A 60 -2.98 -6.13 -15.48
CA PRO A 60 -1.83 -5.23 -15.38
C PRO A 60 -2.07 -3.87 -16.03
N ALA A 61 -2.75 -3.80 -17.18
CA ALA A 61 -3.00 -2.54 -17.86
C ALA A 61 -3.93 -1.61 -17.04
N PHE A 62 -4.90 -2.19 -16.33
CA PHE A 62 -5.74 -1.46 -15.39
C PHE A 62 -4.93 -0.91 -14.20
N MET A 63 -4.02 -1.71 -13.64
CA MET A 63 -3.15 -1.29 -12.55
C MET A 63 -2.20 -0.17 -12.96
N ASP A 64 -1.60 -0.27 -14.15
CA ASP A 64 -0.72 0.78 -14.70
C ASP A 64 -1.48 2.10 -14.90
N ALA A 65 -2.73 2.04 -15.36
CA ALA A 65 -3.57 3.21 -15.53
C ALA A 65 -3.91 3.86 -14.17
N LEU A 66 -4.29 3.06 -13.18
CA LEU A 66 -4.56 3.55 -11.82
C LEU A 66 -3.33 4.18 -11.20
N GLU A 67 -2.17 3.55 -11.33
CA GLU A 67 -0.93 4.06 -10.77
C GLU A 67 -0.56 5.43 -11.34
N LYS A 68 -0.63 5.59 -12.67
CA LYS A 68 -0.34 6.87 -13.33
C LYS A 68 -1.20 8.02 -12.78
N VAL A 69 -2.49 7.76 -12.57
CA VAL A 69 -3.42 8.74 -11.98
C VAL A 69 -3.09 8.96 -10.50
N ALA A 70 -2.83 7.89 -9.75
CA ALA A 70 -2.61 7.94 -8.31
C ALA A 70 -1.33 8.70 -7.92
N ILE A 71 -0.29 8.67 -8.74
CA ILE A 71 0.99 9.32 -8.41
C ILE A 71 1.22 10.63 -9.15
N ASN A 72 0.54 10.86 -10.29
CA ASN A 72 0.69 12.08 -11.09
C ASN A 72 2.16 12.50 -11.28
N GLY A 73 3.00 11.53 -11.71
CA GLY A 73 4.44 11.71 -11.92
C GLY A 73 5.32 11.81 -10.67
N MET A 74 4.75 11.80 -9.47
CA MET A 74 5.50 11.84 -8.21
C MET A 74 6.00 10.44 -7.84
N VAL A 75 7.29 10.17 -8.08
CA VAL A 75 7.95 8.90 -7.76
C VAL A 75 8.99 9.08 -6.66
N PRO A 76 9.23 8.05 -5.80
CA PRO A 76 10.30 8.11 -4.82
C PRO A 76 11.69 8.15 -5.49
N ASP A 77 12.61 8.94 -4.93
CA ASP A 77 14.03 8.88 -5.32
C ASP A 77 14.70 7.57 -4.86
N MET A 78 14.19 6.97 -3.78
CA MET A 78 14.69 5.74 -3.19
C MET A 78 13.57 4.98 -2.47
N THR A 79 13.51 3.67 -2.71
CA THR A 79 12.66 2.73 -1.96
C THR A 79 13.56 1.78 -1.17
N LEU A 80 13.36 1.71 0.15
CA LEU A 80 14.05 0.75 1.02
C LEU A 80 13.15 -0.47 1.22
N ILE A 81 13.61 -1.62 0.75
CA ILE A 81 12.92 -2.90 0.91
C ILE A 81 13.51 -3.62 2.12
N PHE A 82 12.66 -3.85 3.13
CA PHE A 82 13.01 -4.65 4.30
C PHE A 82 12.52 -6.08 4.09
N ASP A 83 13.38 -6.91 3.50
CA ASP A 83 13.11 -8.32 3.26
C ASP A 83 13.23 -9.15 4.54
N ILE A 84 12.28 -10.06 4.77
CA ILE A 84 12.22 -10.90 5.97
C ILE A 84 11.47 -12.19 5.67
N ASP A 85 11.85 -13.26 6.36
CA ASP A 85 11.07 -14.50 6.36
C ASP A 85 9.59 -14.22 6.74
N PRO A 86 8.62 -14.72 5.95
CA PRO A 86 7.19 -14.50 6.17
C PRO A 86 6.70 -14.90 7.56
N ALA A 87 7.14 -16.06 8.06
CA ALA A 87 6.71 -16.57 9.35
C ALA A 87 7.25 -15.70 10.50
N GLU A 88 8.50 -15.25 10.38
CA GLU A 88 9.09 -14.29 11.32
C GLU A 88 8.40 -12.92 11.27
N GLY A 89 8.06 -12.42 10.07
CA GLY A 89 7.29 -11.19 9.88
C GLY A 89 5.93 -11.24 10.57
N LEU A 90 5.18 -12.33 10.36
CA LEU A 90 3.87 -12.56 10.99
C LEU A 90 3.98 -12.70 12.52
N ARG A 91 5.02 -13.37 13.01
CA ARG A 91 5.30 -13.49 14.45
C ARG A 91 5.50 -12.11 15.07
N ARG A 92 6.28 -11.23 14.44
CA ARG A 92 6.51 -9.84 14.90
C ARG A 92 5.23 -9.01 14.88
N ALA A 93 4.45 -9.10 13.80
CA ALA A 93 3.18 -8.38 13.68
C ALA A 93 2.19 -8.81 14.79
N THR A 94 2.10 -10.10 15.06
CA THR A 94 1.25 -10.66 16.13
C THR A 94 1.70 -10.21 17.51
N ALA A 95 3.01 -10.22 17.79
CA ALA A 95 3.55 -9.73 19.05
C ALA A 95 3.29 -8.23 19.28
N ARG A 96 3.29 -7.41 18.22
CA ARG A 96 3.00 -5.97 18.27
C ARG A 96 1.54 -5.67 18.61
N ARG A 97 0.58 -6.53 18.24
CA ARG A 97 -0.86 -6.26 18.41
C ARG A 97 -1.32 -6.14 19.86
N GLY A 98 -0.69 -6.86 20.80
CA GLY A 98 -1.33 -7.08 22.11
C GLY A 98 -2.75 -7.67 21.95
N THR A 99 -3.55 -7.72 23.00
CA THR A 99 -4.88 -8.35 22.98
C THR A 99 -6.00 -7.49 22.38
N ASP A 100 -5.78 -6.20 22.07
CA ASP A 100 -6.86 -5.21 21.84
C ASP A 100 -6.91 -4.55 20.45
N ALA A 101 -5.99 -4.83 19.53
CA ALA A 101 -6.01 -4.24 18.18
C ALA A 101 -6.36 -5.28 17.11
N GLY A 102 -7.52 -5.10 16.45
CA GLY A 102 -7.93 -5.92 15.30
C GLY A 102 -6.91 -5.86 14.16
N ALA A 103 -6.80 -6.97 13.41
CA ALA A 103 -5.87 -7.10 12.30
C ALA A 103 -6.10 -6.07 11.19
N ASP A 104 -5.04 -5.36 10.75
CA ASP A 104 -5.10 -4.62 9.47
C ASP A 104 -5.26 -5.62 8.32
N ARG A 105 -5.94 -5.22 7.24
CA ARG A 105 -6.33 -6.07 6.12
C ARG A 105 -5.16 -6.90 5.55
N PHE A 106 -4.00 -6.26 5.42
CA PHE A 106 -2.77 -6.87 4.88
C PHE A 106 -2.13 -7.89 5.82
N GLU A 107 -2.45 -7.82 7.12
CA GLU A 107 -1.96 -8.76 8.13
C GLU A 107 -3.00 -9.87 8.44
N LYS A 108 -4.12 -9.89 7.71
CA LYS A 108 -5.07 -11.01 7.68
C LYS A 108 -4.76 -11.99 6.55
N GLU A 109 -3.87 -11.62 5.63
CA GLU A 109 -3.44 -12.47 4.54
C GLU A 109 -2.54 -13.60 5.06
N THR A 110 -2.80 -14.82 4.61
CA THR A 110 -2.14 -16.04 5.09
C THR A 110 -0.71 -16.18 4.56
N LEU A 111 0.04 -17.14 5.11
CA LEU A 111 1.42 -17.48 4.70
C LEU A 111 1.62 -17.66 3.17
N ASP A 112 0.57 -17.95 2.41
CA ASP A 112 0.67 -18.08 0.94
C ASP A 112 0.85 -16.74 0.20
N ILE A 113 0.66 -15.62 0.90
CA ILE A 113 0.71 -14.25 0.36
C ILE A 113 1.92 -13.45 0.89
N HIS A 114 2.63 -13.99 1.88
CA HIS A 114 3.83 -13.40 2.48
C HIS A 114 5.07 -14.19 2.08
#